data_AF-Q6NBQ6-F1
#
_entry.id   AF-Q6NBQ6-F1
#
_cell.length_a   1.000
_cell.length_b   1.000
_cell.length_c   1.000
_cell.angle_alpha   90.00
_cell.angle_beta   90.00
_cell.angle_gamma   90.00
#
_symmetry.space_group_name_H-M   'P 1'
#
loop_
_entity.id
_entity.type
_entity.pdbx_description
1 polymer ?
#
loop_
_entity_poly.entity_id
_entity_poly.type
_entity_poly.pdbx_seq_one_letter_code
_entity_poly.pdbx_strand_id
1 'polypeptide(L)'
;MLQRIEQATAKKGRHDFGGERTHNLSHRNFDCSDFASADMRRVDFTGASFVGADLTAAELQGGNFVNAILDGAKASFVSLEGSAFQDSSMRRAQVVGAKFDHAIVLRSDFSGTVFDYSSLRGVRCERSVFDGGSFKIADLLGAENDLCNFRGASFQGARLDGAYFHSSDLRFASFVNSKVRGVEFAGGSLVGAAFSSAEVQASEFKWVSLDFVEFDDAVLDGASFAYSQLSTVLMRNASVWRTEVGSCDGYDVASVKTGRFRDAVAGRRRKEAHGGEVLMREILADIDSFALPGSAKLRVTKMFAAAGIGSDERSDSKRGVSEKAWKACIARSSNFEGKETFSSGILKAVKSLACTPLASRREIIAGLIEDWSARMRLRRSLSVGFARQMLELEGQNCGINSLLTGQQVRELYRMLSASRAYIPETVPRSEVKILAS
;
A
#
# COMPACT_ATOMS: atom_id res chain seq x y z
N MET A 1 -35.02 1.50 17.73
CA MET A 1 -33.67 1.74 18.27
C MET A 1 -33.07 3.01 17.68
N LEU A 2 -32.89 3.06 16.35
CA LEU A 2 -32.25 4.18 15.63
C LEU A 2 -32.79 5.57 15.96
N GLN A 3 -34.12 5.75 15.98
CA GLN A 3 -34.73 7.04 16.38
C GLN A 3 -34.27 7.54 17.76
N ARG A 4 -34.02 6.64 18.72
CA ARG A 4 -33.51 7.04 20.05
C ARG A 4 -32.05 7.50 19.95
N ILE A 5 -31.26 6.83 19.12
CA ILE A 5 -29.85 7.18 18.86
C ILE A 5 -29.76 8.55 18.22
N GLU A 6 -30.49 8.76 17.12
CA GLU A 6 -30.58 10.04 16.42
C GLU A 6 -30.99 11.19 17.36
N GLN A 7 -32.01 10.98 18.20
CA GLN A 7 -32.45 11.99 19.17
C GLN A 7 -31.38 12.33 20.21
N ALA A 8 -30.64 11.34 20.71
CA ALA A 8 -29.56 11.63 21.65
C ALA A 8 -28.38 12.33 20.98
N THR A 9 -28.03 11.93 19.76
CA THR A 9 -26.98 12.59 18.98
C THR A 9 -27.34 14.05 18.71
N ALA A 10 -28.59 14.33 18.34
CA ALA A 10 -29.08 15.70 18.16
C ALA A 10 -28.98 16.53 19.45
N LYS A 11 -29.34 15.93 20.62
CA LYS A 11 -29.23 16.60 21.93
C LYS A 11 -27.79 16.89 22.34
N LYS A 12 -26.85 15.98 22.05
CA LYS A 12 -25.44 16.12 22.44
C LYS A 12 -24.61 16.92 21.44
N GLY A 13 -25.24 17.56 20.45
CA GLY A 13 -24.59 18.38 19.42
C GLY A 13 -23.81 17.57 18.38
N ARG A 14 -23.65 18.15 17.19
CA ARG A 14 -22.82 17.62 16.09
C ARG A 14 -21.38 18.14 16.20
N HIS A 15 -20.79 18.04 17.38
CA HIS A 15 -19.39 18.41 17.59
C HIS A 15 -18.44 17.36 16.98
N ASP A 16 -17.13 17.64 17.03
CA ASP A 16 -16.01 16.68 16.90
C ASP A 16 -16.38 15.26 17.38
N PHE A 17 -15.79 14.21 16.78
CA PHE A 17 -15.90 12.83 17.24
C PHE A 17 -15.50 12.62 18.73
N GLY A 18 -14.87 13.60 19.38
CA GLY A 18 -14.71 13.68 20.83
C GLY A 18 -15.99 14.00 21.62
N GLY A 19 -16.10 13.46 22.84
CA GLY A 19 -17.19 13.76 23.79
C GLY A 19 -17.88 12.53 24.36
N GLU A 20 -18.95 12.75 25.12
CA GLU A 20 -19.68 11.65 25.79
C GLU A 20 -20.32 10.68 24.80
N ARG A 21 -20.35 9.40 25.19
CA ARG A 21 -21.06 8.36 24.46
C ARG A 21 -22.55 8.68 24.35
N THR A 22 -23.14 8.46 23.18
CA THR A 22 -24.59 8.69 22.98
C THR A 22 -25.40 7.53 23.54
N HIS A 23 -24.96 6.28 23.30
CA HIS A 23 -25.60 5.05 23.75
C HIS A 23 -24.58 3.94 24.01
N ASN A 24 -24.99 2.95 24.80
CA ASN A 24 -24.28 1.69 24.99
C ASN A 24 -25.02 0.55 24.28
N LEU A 25 -24.38 -0.02 23.26
CA LEU A 25 -24.83 -1.18 22.48
C LEU A 25 -23.76 -2.28 22.48
N SER A 26 -22.98 -2.38 23.56
CA SER A 26 -21.94 -3.39 23.69
C SER A 26 -22.51 -4.81 23.65
N HIS A 27 -21.72 -5.73 23.09
CA HIS A 27 -22.00 -7.18 23.00
C HIS A 27 -23.30 -7.56 22.29
N ARG A 28 -23.87 -6.65 21.50
CA ARG A 28 -25.07 -6.91 20.71
C ARG A 28 -24.73 -7.59 19.40
N ASN A 29 -25.64 -8.46 18.95
CA ASN A 29 -25.60 -9.03 17.60
C ASN A 29 -26.47 -8.16 16.68
N PHE A 30 -25.84 -7.66 15.62
CA PHE A 30 -26.44 -6.92 14.51
C PHE A 30 -26.06 -7.52 13.15
N ASP A 31 -25.75 -8.81 13.10
CA ASP A 31 -25.40 -9.50 11.89
C ASP A 31 -26.52 -9.35 10.85
N CYS A 32 -26.14 -9.13 9.59
CA CYS A 32 -27.05 -8.93 8.47
C CYS A 32 -28.10 -7.82 8.67
N SER A 33 -27.92 -6.92 9.64
CA SER A 33 -28.86 -5.83 9.91
C SER A 33 -28.66 -4.68 8.92
N ASP A 34 -29.74 -3.94 8.67
CA ASP A 34 -29.71 -2.73 7.84
C ASP A 34 -29.63 -1.47 8.71
N PHE A 35 -28.51 -0.77 8.57
CA PHE A 35 -28.21 0.52 9.18
C PHE A 35 -27.74 1.53 8.14
N ALA A 36 -28.12 1.35 6.87
CA ALA A 36 -27.75 2.28 5.83
C ALA A 36 -28.22 3.70 6.21
N SER A 37 -27.30 4.67 6.12
CA SER A 37 -27.53 6.08 6.47
C SER A 37 -27.94 6.34 7.94
N ALA A 38 -27.78 5.37 8.83
CA ALA A 38 -28.11 5.55 10.25
C ALA A 38 -27.14 6.50 10.94
N ASP A 39 -27.65 7.39 11.80
CA ASP A 39 -26.83 8.23 12.67
C ASP A 39 -26.57 7.53 14.01
N MET A 40 -25.36 7.00 14.16
CA MET A 40 -24.89 6.25 15.32
C MET A 40 -23.56 6.78 15.87
N ARG A 41 -23.38 8.11 15.78
CA ARG A 41 -22.19 8.80 16.28
C ARG A 41 -21.99 8.60 17.77
N ARG A 42 -20.72 8.41 18.17
CA ARG A 42 -20.26 8.23 19.55
C ARG A 42 -20.97 7.10 20.31
N VAL A 43 -21.52 6.11 19.63
CA VAL A 43 -22.09 4.92 20.27
C VAL A 43 -20.96 3.99 20.73
N ASP A 44 -21.19 3.31 21.85
CA ASP A 44 -20.31 2.22 22.30
C ASP A 44 -20.79 0.89 21.73
N PHE A 45 -19.99 0.32 20.84
CA PHE A 45 -20.19 -0.97 20.16
C PHE A 45 -19.18 -2.02 20.64
N THR A 46 -18.63 -1.87 21.85
CA THR A 46 -17.64 -2.81 22.39
C THR A 46 -18.15 -4.26 22.29
N GLY A 47 -17.41 -5.13 21.62
CA GLY A 47 -17.75 -6.56 21.48
C GLY A 47 -19.02 -6.85 20.65
N ALA A 48 -19.56 -5.86 19.92
CA ALA A 48 -20.73 -6.06 19.07
C ALA A 48 -20.37 -6.81 17.78
N SER A 49 -21.34 -7.51 17.20
CA SER A 49 -21.21 -8.21 15.92
C SER A 49 -22.04 -7.52 14.84
N PHE A 50 -21.45 -7.28 13.68
CA PHE A 50 -22.00 -6.64 12.49
C PHE A 50 -21.69 -7.49 11.24
N VAL A 51 -21.57 -8.81 11.38
CA VAL A 51 -21.17 -9.68 10.27
C VAL A 51 -22.17 -9.54 9.13
N GLY A 52 -21.68 -9.12 7.96
CA GLY A 52 -22.51 -8.89 6.78
C GLY A 52 -23.56 -7.78 6.92
N ALA A 53 -23.51 -6.94 7.96
CA ALA A 53 -24.42 -5.82 8.13
C ALA A 53 -24.25 -4.76 7.03
N ASP A 54 -25.30 -4.01 6.75
CA ASP A 54 -25.27 -2.85 5.86
C ASP A 54 -25.13 -1.57 6.67
N LEU A 55 -23.95 -0.95 6.61
CA LEU A 55 -23.55 0.31 7.22
C LEU A 55 -23.32 1.38 6.14
N THR A 56 -23.83 1.18 4.92
CA THR A 56 -23.59 2.10 3.79
C THR A 56 -24.02 3.51 4.16
N ALA A 57 -23.09 4.47 4.03
CA ALA A 57 -23.28 5.88 4.40
C ALA A 57 -23.72 6.13 5.86
N ALA A 58 -23.53 5.18 6.77
CA ALA A 58 -23.82 5.39 8.19
C ALA A 58 -22.84 6.39 8.83
N GLU A 59 -23.31 7.15 9.80
CA GLU A 59 -22.53 8.13 10.55
C GLU A 59 -22.11 7.51 11.90
N LEU A 60 -20.85 7.10 12.02
CA LEU A 60 -20.27 6.35 13.14
C LEU A 60 -19.08 7.07 13.79
N GLN A 61 -18.93 8.36 13.55
CA GLN A 61 -17.82 9.16 14.06
C GLN A 61 -17.70 9.05 15.57
N GLY A 62 -16.47 8.86 16.03
CA GLY A 62 -16.14 8.66 17.44
C GLY A 62 -16.70 7.38 18.05
N GLY A 63 -17.24 6.43 17.27
CA GLY A 63 -17.73 5.15 17.76
C GLY A 63 -16.64 4.31 18.43
N ASN A 64 -17.02 3.47 19.39
CA ASN A 64 -16.11 2.53 20.04
C ASN A 64 -16.38 1.09 19.55
N PHE A 65 -15.48 0.55 18.75
CA PHE A 65 -15.54 -0.79 18.15
C PHE A 65 -14.52 -1.75 18.75
N VAL A 66 -14.06 -1.50 19.98
CA VAL A 66 -13.17 -2.43 20.70
C VAL A 66 -13.79 -3.83 20.74
N ASN A 67 -13.05 -4.87 20.34
CA ASN A 67 -13.52 -6.25 20.21
C ASN A 67 -14.71 -6.48 19.26
N ALA A 68 -15.10 -5.50 18.44
CA ALA A 68 -16.23 -5.67 17.53
C ALA A 68 -15.84 -6.51 16.30
N ILE A 69 -16.82 -7.22 15.73
CA ILE A 69 -16.65 -8.04 14.52
C ILE A 69 -17.53 -7.47 13.42
N LEU A 70 -16.93 -6.95 12.35
CA LEU A 70 -17.59 -6.35 11.19
C LEU A 70 -17.21 -7.08 9.89
N ASP A 71 -16.90 -8.37 9.99
CA ASP A 71 -16.48 -9.17 8.85
C ASP A 71 -17.52 -9.18 7.74
N GLY A 72 -17.08 -8.89 6.51
CA GLY A 72 -17.94 -8.84 5.34
C GLY A 72 -19.01 -7.74 5.34
N ALA A 73 -18.97 -6.80 6.28
CA ALA A 73 -19.92 -5.68 6.32
C ALA A 73 -19.83 -4.82 5.04
N LYS A 74 -20.98 -4.30 4.60
CA LYS A 74 -21.06 -3.29 3.54
C LYS A 74 -21.02 -1.92 4.21
N ALA A 75 -19.94 -1.20 4.07
CA ALA A 75 -19.69 0.06 4.77
C ALA A 75 -19.14 1.12 3.81
N SER A 76 -19.58 1.10 2.55
CA SER A 76 -19.22 2.11 1.57
C SER A 76 -19.72 3.48 2.03
N PHE A 77 -18.88 4.51 1.90
CA PHE A 77 -19.17 5.89 2.31
C PHE A 77 -19.48 6.08 3.80
N VAL A 78 -19.16 5.09 4.64
CA VAL A 78 -19.34 5.20 6.10
C VAL A 78 -18.42 6.28 6.68
N SER A 79 -18.90 7.00 7.69
CA SER A 79 -18.12 8.02 8.40
C SER A 79 -17.67 7.46 9.75
N LEU A 80 -16.38 7.18 9.90
CA LEU A 80 -15.73 6.53 11.03
C LEU A 80 -14.61 7.40 11.64
N GLU A 81 -14.62 8.70 11.39
CA GLU A 81 -13.60 9.63 11.88
C GLU A 81 -13.46 9.53 13.41
N GLY A 82 -12.21 9.42 13.87
CA GLY A 82 -11.86 9.32 15.29
C GLY A 82 -12.44 8.12 16.04
N SER A 83 -12.96 7.11 15.34
CA SER A 83 -13.44 5.88 15.97
C SER A 83 -12.28 5.00 16.46
N ALA A 84 -12.58 4.13 17.42
CA ALA A 84 -11.60 3.24 18.04
C ALA A 84 -11.86 1.77 17.67
N PHE A 85 -10.86 1.13 17.07
CA PHE A 85 -10.83 -0.27 16.64
C PHE A 85 -9.67 -0.95 17.35
N GLN A 86 -9.89 -1.43 18.57
CA GLN A 86 -8.90 -2.23 19.27
C GLN A 86 -9.35 -3.70 19.30
N ASP A 87 -8.48 -4.63 18.93
CA ASP A 87 -8.77 -6.07 18.97
C ASP A 87 -10.05 -6.42 18.14
N SER A 88 -10.31 -5.67 17.08
CA SER A 88 -11.52 -5.77 16.24
C SER A 88 -11.25 -6.49 14.92
N SER A 89 -12.30 -6.84 14.18
CA SER A 89 -12.19 -7.46 12.86
C SER A 89 -13.09 -6.77 11.84
N MET A 90 -12.55 -6.46 10.66
CA MET A 90 -13.29 -5.94 9.51
C MET A 90 -12.93 -6.73 8.24
N ARG A 91 -12.64 -8.02 8.37
CA ARG A 91 -12.10 -8.82 7.26
C ARG A 91 -13.07 -8.82 6.09
N ARG A 92 -12.55 -8.59 4.88
CA ARG A 92 -13.34 -8.57 3.64
C ARG A 92 -14.51 -7.57 3.65
N ALA A 93 -14.52 -6.61 4.56
CA ALA A 93 -15.51 -5.53 4.54
C ALA A 93 -15.30 -4.63 3.31
N GLN A 94 -16.40 -4.10 2.79
CA GLN A 94 -16.40 -3.14 1.68
C GLN A 94 -16.52 -1.75 2.26
N VAL A 95 -15.42 -1.00 2.35
CA VAL A 95 -15.38 0.35 2.96
C VAL A 95 -14.99 1.40 1.92
N VAL A 96 -15.48 1.24 0.69
CA VAL A 96 -15.16 2.13 -0.45
C VAL A 96 -15.64 3.54 -0.16
N GLY A 97 -14.76 4.55 -0.33
CA GLY A 97 -15.09 5.95 -0.09
C GLY A 97 -15.39 6.29 1.37
N ALA A 98 -15.01 5.44 2.32
CA ALA A 98 -15.21 5.67 3.74
C ALA A 98 -14.30 6.77 4.28
N LYS A 99 -14.62 7.28 5.48
CA LYS A 99 -13.80 8.25 6.20
C LYS A 99 -13.31 7.65 7.52
N PHE A 100 -12.02 7.39 7.62
CA PHE A 100 -11.30 6.87 8.78
C PHE A 100 -10.34 7.90 9.37
N ASP A 101 -10.49 9.18 9.04
CA ASP A 101 -9.57 10.22 9.47
C ASP A 101 -9.42 10.20 11.00
N HIS A 102 -8.18 10.15 11.48
CA HIS A 102 -7.81 10.04 12.89
C HIS A 102 -8.36 8.82 13.65
N ALA A 103 -8.90 7.81 12.96
CA ALA A 103 -9.29 6.56 13.60
C ALA A 103 -8.07 5.86 14.23
N ILE A 104 -8.31 5.08 15.28
CA ILE A 104 -7.27 4.34 15.99
C ILE A 104 -7.52 2.85 15.77
N VAL A 105 -6.60 2.16 15.10
CA VAL A 105 -6.72 0.75 14.71
C VAL A 105 -5.58 -0.07 15.31
N LEU A 106 -5.82 -0.66 16.48
CA LEU A 106 -4.79 -1.39 17.24
C LEU A 106 -5.13 -2.88 17.26
N ARG A 107 -4.13 -3.73 16.95
CA ARG A 107 -4.23 -5.19 17.05
C ARG A 107 -5.48 -5.76 16.36
N SER A 108 -5.88 -5.16 15.25
CA SER A 108 -7.13 -5.51 14.56
C SER A 108 -6.86 -6.18 13.23
N ASP A 109 -7.82 -6.96 12.74
CA ASP A 109 -7.71 -7.71 11.49
C ASP A 109 -8.64 -7.14 10.41
N PHE A 110 -8.04 -6.47 9.43
CA PHE A 110 -8.62 -5.85 8.26
C PHE A 110 -8.13 -6.54 6.97
N SER A 111 -7.81 -7.84 7.05
CA SER A 111 -7.37 -8.62 5.89
C SER A 111 -8.44 -8.61 4.78
N GLY A 112 -8.03 -8.29 3.56
CA GLY A 112 -8.89 -8.23 2.37
C GLY A 112 -9.95 -7.13 2.38
N THR A 113 -9.87 -6.16 3.29
CA THR A 113 -10.77 -5.01 3.32
C THR A 113 -10.52 -4.08 2.12
N VAL A 114 -11.59 -3.50 1.56
CA VAL A 114 -11.51 -2.61 0.38
C VAL A 114 -11.74 -1.16 0.79
N PHE A 115 -10.66 -0.40 0.92
CA PHE A 115 -10.58 1.03 1.25
C PHE A 115 -10.44 1.95 0.04
N ASP A 116 -10.74 1.47 -1.17
CA ASP A 116 -10.61 2.27 -2.38
C ASP A 116 -11.33 3.62 -2.24
N TYR A 117 -10.69 4.70 -2.67
CA TYR A 117 -11.18 6.08 -2.57
C TYR A 117 -11.45 6.61 -1.16
N SER A 118 -11.03 5.89 -0.11
CA SER A 118 -11.29 6.27 1.27
C SER A 118 -10.31 7.32 1.77
N SER A 119 -10.74 8.09 2.75
CA SER A 119 -9.87 8.97 3.54
C SER A 119 -9.44 8.24 4.80
N LEU A 120 -8.13 8.08 5.02
CA LEU A 120 -7.51 7.52 6.22
C LEU A 120 -6.43 8.47 6.76
N ARG A 121 -6.68 9.78 6.68
CA ARG A 121 -5.68 10.79 7.01
C ARG A 121 -5.39 10.74 8.50
N GLY A 122 -4.11 10.68 8.87
CA GLY A 122 -3.69 10.59 10.26
C GLY A 122 -4.23 9.39 11.02
N VAL A 123 -4.67 8.33 10.32
CA VAL A 123 -5.04 7.08 10.98
C VAL A 123 -3.84 6.55 11.76
N ARG A 124 -4.09 5.99 12.95
CA ARG A 124 -3.05 5.36 13.76
C ARG A 124 -3.30 3.87 13.85
N CYS A 125 -2.50 3.13 13.11
CA CYS A 125 -2.50 1.68 13.04
C CYS A 125 -1.30 1.14 13.82
N GLU A 126 -1.54 0.19 14.72
CA GLU A 126 -0.46 -0.49 15.45
C GLU A 126 -0.75 -1.99 15.53
N ARG A 127 0.21 -2.83 15.12
CA ARG A 127 0.10 -4.30 15.21
C ARG A 127 -1.15 -4.87 14.52
N SER A 128 -1.63 -4.19 13.48
CA SER A 128 -2.85 -4.56 12.76
C SER A 128 -2.53 -5.25 11.43
N VAL A 129 -3.49 -6.03 10.92
CA VAL A 129 -3.33 -6.83 9.70
C VAL A 129 -4.22 -6.28 8.59
N PHE A 130 -3.64 -6.04 7.42
CA PHE A 130 -4.27 -5.50 6.21
C PHE A 130 -3.86 -6.32 4.97
N ASP A 131 -3.52 -7.59 5.18
CA ASP A 131 -3.06 -8.50 4.13
C ASP A 131 -4.07 -8.58 2.98
N GLY A 132 -3.59 -8.40 1.75
CA GLY A 132 -4.42 -8.38 0.55
C GLY A 132 -5.48 -7.27 0.50
N GLY A 133 -5.39 -6.27 1.39
CA GLY A 133 -6.30 -5.12 1.39
C GLY A 133 -6.08 -4.22 0.18
N SER A 134 -7.13 -3.53 -0.24
CA SER A 134 -7.08 -2.56 -1.34
C SER A 134 -7.26 -1.15 -0.80
N PHE A 135 -6.37 -0.25 -1.19
CA PHE A 135 -6.29 1.17 -0.81
C PHE A 135 -6.15 2.03 -2.07
N LYS A 136 -6.77 1.61 -3.19
CA LYS A 136 -6.57 2.29 -4.47
C LYS A 136 -7.11 3.70 -4.40
N ILE A 137 -6.27 4.68 -4.74
CA ILE A 137 -6.64 6.11 -4.72
C ILE A 137 -7.11 6.55 -3.31
N ALA A 138 -6.76 5.81 -2.26
CA ALA A 138 -7.03 6.20 -0.88
C ALA A 138 -6.08 7.31 -0.44
N ASP A 139 -6.49 8.07 0.59
CA ASP A 139 -5.69 9.14 1.16
C ASP A 139 -5.22 8.79 2.57
N LEU A 140 -3.97 8.41 2.71
CA LEU A 140 -3.27 8.04 3.94
C LEU A 140 -2.27 9.13 4.37
N LEU A 141 -2.53 10.41 4.04
CA LEU A 141 -1.67 11.54 4.45
C LEU A 141 -1.35 11.46 5.96
N GLY A 142 -0.06 11.37 6.29
CA GLY A 142 0.44 11.30 7.66
C GLY A 142 -0.05 10.10 8.49
N ALA A 143 -0.53 9.03 7.85
CA ALA A 143 -0.91 7.80 8.55
C ALA A 143 0.30 7.18 9.28
N GLU A 144 0.07 6.65 10.49
CA GLU A 144 1.07 5.97 11.29
C GLU A 144 0.76 4.47 11.31
N ASN A 145 1.64 3.65 10.76
CA ASN A 145 1.41 2.22 10.54
C ASN A 145 2.55 1.39 11.15
N ASP A 146 2.57 1.29 12.48
CA ASP A 146 3.62 0.59 13.21
C ASP A 146 3.32 -0.89 13.37
N LEU A 147 4.32 -1.73 13.10
CA LEU A 147 4.25 -3.18 13.28
C LEU A 147 3.06 -3.82 12.54
N CYS A 148 2.61 -3.19 11.46
CA CYS A 148 1.45 -3.61 10.69
C CYS A 148 1.85 -4.57 9.57
N ASN A 149 0.88 -5.33 9.08
CA ASN A 149 1.08 -6.29 8.02
C ASN A 149 0.22 -5.93 6.81
N PHE A 150 0.85 -5.70 5.66
CA PHE A 150 0.26 -5.25 4.41
C PHE A 150 0.70 -6.15 3.24
N ARG A 151 0.92 -7.45 3.48
CA ARG A 151 1.42 -8.36 2.43
C ARG A 151 0.44 -8.42 1.28
N GLY A 152 0.93 -8.17 0.07
CA GLY A 152 0.10 -8.16 -1.14
C GLY A 152 -0.98 -7.07 -1.19
N ALA A 153 -0.93 -6.05 -0.32
CA ALA A 153 -1.88 -4.95 -0.36
C ALA A 153 -1.65 -4.02 -1.56
N SER A 154 -2.72 -3.39 -2.07
CA SER A 154 -2.64 -2.45 -3.19
C SER A 154 -2.85 -1.00 -2.73
N PHE A 155 -1.84 -0.16 -2.86
CA PHE A 155 -1.87 1.30 -2.67
C PHE A 155 -1.82 2.04 -4.03
N GLN A 156 -2.29 1.41 -5.10
CA GLN A 156 -2.18 1.99 -6.44
C GLN A 156 -2.86 3.37 -6.50
N GLY A 157 -2.12 4.40 -6.91
CA GLY A 157 -2.63 5.76 -6.99
C GLY A 157 -2.94 6.44 -5.65
N ALA A 158 -2.65 5.80 -4.52
CA ALA A 158 -2.91 6.35 -3.20
C ALA A 158 -2.00 7.55 -2.89
N ARG A 159 -2.43 8.40 -1.95
CA ARG A 159 -1.58 9.44 -1.35
C ARG A 159 -1.14 8.98 0.03
N LEU A 160 0.16 8.93 0.28
CA LEU A 160 0.76 8.50 1.55
C LEU A 160 1.76 9.53 2.08
N ASP A 161 1.72 10.79 1.63
CA ASP A 161 2.76 11.75 1.99
C ASP A 161 2.89 11.89 3.52
N GLY A 162 4.12 11.86 4.02
CA GLY A 162 4.41 11.92 5.46
C GLY A 162 3.97 10.69 6.28
N ALA A 163 3.48 9.62 5.64
CA ALA A 163 3.13 8.38 6.33
C ALA A 163 4.37 7.66 6.88
N TYR A 164 4.13 6.77 7.83
CA TYR A 164 5.18 6.06 8.56
C TYR A 164 4.87 4.56 8.62
N PHE A 165 5.84 3.73 8.26
CA PHE A 165 5.75 2.26 8.22
C PHE A 165 6.93 1.63 8.95
N HIS A 166 6.93 1.70 10.28
CA HIS A 166 8.02 1.13 11.08
C HIS A 166 7.74 -0.32 11.49
N SER A 167 8.74 -1.16 11.27
CA SER A 167 8.69 -2.60 11.51
C SER A 167 7.48 -3.28 10.86
N SER A 168 6.98 -2.70 9.77
CA SER A 168 5.82 -3.18 9.02
C SER A 168 6.23 -4.09 7.86
N ASP A 169 5.42 -5.12 7.60
CA ASP A 169 5.64 -6.04 6.49
C ASP A 169 4.82 -5.63 5.28
N LEU A 170 5.50 -5.17 4.24
CA LEU A 170 4.94 -4.65 2.99
C LEU A 170 5.34 -5.52 1.80
N ARG A 171 5.66 -6.80 2.04
CA ARG A 171 6.09 -7.70 0.97
C ARG A 171 5.03 -7.79 -0.12
N PHE A 172 5.47 -7.57 -1.35
CA PHE A 172 4.63 -7.54 -2.55
C PHE A 172 3.49 -6.51 -2.54
N ALA A 173 3.55 -5.51 -1.65
CA ALA A 173 2.63 -4.39 -1.71
C ALA A 173 2.86 -3.56 -2.98
N SER A 174 1.81 -2.94 -3.50
CA SER A 174 1.86 -2.15 -4.73
C SER A 174 1.66 -0.68 -4.45
N PHE A 175 2.63 0.13 -4.81
CA PHE A 175 2.65 1.59 -4.74
C PHE A 175 2.61 2.23 -6.13
N VAL A 176 2.17 1.50 -7.15
CA VAL A 176 2.19 1.98 -8.53
C VAL A 176 1.38 3.26 -8.69
N ASN A 177 1.97 4.27 -9.34
CA ASN A 177 1.39 5.62 -9.52
C ASN A 177 0.98 6.34 -8.21
N SER A 178 1.48 5.91 -7.06
CA SER A 178 1.15 6.53 -5.77
C SER A 178 2.06 7.73 -5.44
N LYS A 179 1.59 8.57 -4.52
CA LYS A 179 2.37 9.64 -3.91
C LYS A 179 2.90 9.16 -2.56
N VAL A 180 4.19 8.96 -2.47
CA VAL A 180 4.92 8.37 -1.34
C VAL A 180 6.02 9.35 -0.93
N ARG A 181 5.70 10.63 -0.76
CA ARG A 181 6.70 11.69 -0.53
C ARG A 181 6.95 11.89 0.96
N GLY A 182 8.22 11.92 1.38
CA GLY A 182 8.60 12.05 2.78
C GLY A 182 8.04 10.93 3.67
N VAL A 183 7.96 9.71 3.13
CA VAL A 183 7.49 8.52 3.85
C VAL A 183 8.67 7.84 4.51
N GLU A 184 8.46 7.29 5.71
CA GLU A 184 9.46 6.48 6.40
C GLU A 184 9.13 4.99 6.31
N PHE A 185 10.02 4.23 5.69
CA PHE A 185 10.06 2.77 5.76
C PHE A 185 11.25 2.37 6.63
N ALA A 186 11.00 1.88 7.84
CA ALA A 186 12.06 1.61 8.82
C ALA A 186 11.93 0.23 9.45
N GLY A 187 12.97 -0.62 9.38
CA GLY A 187 13.02 -1.92 10.09
C GLY A 187 12.02 -2.99 9.61
N GLY A 188 11.27 -2.70 8.55
CA GLY A 188 10.30 -3.60 7.93
C GLY A 188 10.84 -4.38 6.73
N SER A 189 9.93 -4.94 5.93
CA SER A 189 10.28 -5.66 4.71
C SER A 189 9.46 -5.18 3.52
N LEU A 190 10.13 -4.85 2.42
CA LEU A 190 9.52 -4.41 1.17
C LEU A 190 9.77 -5.41 0.02
N VAL A 191 10.21 -6.64 0.33
CA VAL A 191 10.55 -7.65 -0.71
C VAL A 191 9.43 -7.77 -1.76
N GLY A 192 9.78 -7.57 -3.03
CA GLY A 192 8.87 -7.66 -4.17
C GLY A 192 7.84 -6.53 -4.28
N ALA A 193 7.93 -5.48 -3.47
CA ALA A 193 7.06 -4.32 -3.58
C ALA A 193 7.29 -3.56 -4.89
N ALA A 194 6.25 -2.90 -5.40
CA ALA A 194 6.33 -2.20 -6.68
C ALA A 194 6.00 -0.71 -6.54
N PHE A 195 6.95 0.14 -6.87
CA PHE A 195 6.88 1.60 -6.87
C PHE A 195 6.89 2.17 -8.29
N SER A 196 6.48 1.40 -9.30
CA SER A 196 6.54 1.86 -10.69
C SER A 196 5.75 3.15 -10.87
N SER A 197 6.39 4.17 -11.47
CA SER A 197 5.81 5.51 -11.66
C SER A 197 5.34 6.21 -10.37
N ALA A 198 5.84 5.78 -9.20
CA ALA A 198 5.53 6.43 -7.93
C ALA A 198 6.39 7.69 -7.70
N GLU A 199 5.81 8.64 -6.97
CA GLU A 199 6.50 9.83 -6.46
C GLU A 199 7.07 9.53 -5.07
N VAL A 200 8.37 9.24 -4.97
CA VAL A 200 9.04 8.71 -3.76
C VAL A 200 10.05 9.71 -3.18
N GLN A 201 9.87 11.00 -3.48
CA GLN A 201 10.82 12.05 -3.12
C GLN A 201 10.97 12.17 -1.60
N ALA A 202 12.20 12.42 -1.14
CA ALA A 202 12.53 12.61 0.27
C ALA A 202 12.20 11.44 1.20
N SER A 203 11.84 10.27 0.66
CA SER A 203 11.44 9.12 1.48
C SER A 203 12.65 8.33 1.97
N GLU A 204 12.53 7.74 3.15
CA GLU A 204 13.60 7.00 3.80
C GLU A 204 13.31 5.50 3.81
N PHE A 205 14.30 4.72 3.42
CA PHE A 205 14.31 3.27 3.45
C PHE A 205 15.46 2.83 4.36
N LYS A 206 15.19 2.74 5.67
CA LYS A 206 16.19 2.45 6.71
C LYS A 206 16.02 1.02 7.23
N TRP A 207 17.07 0.21 7.19
CA TRP A 207 17.03 -1.16 7.73
C TRP A 207 15.91 -2.03 7.12
N VAL A 208 15.56 -1.78 5.85
CA VAL A 208 14.53 -2.55 5.14
C VAL A 208 15.16 -3.48 4.12
N SER A 209 14.58 -4.67 3.94
CA SER A 209 14.90 -5.52 2.81
C SER A 209 14.16 -5.02 1.57
N LEU A 210 14.91 -4.74 0.51
CA LEU A 210 14.40 -4.24 -0.77
C LEU A 210 14.55 -5.28 -1.89
N ASP A 211 14.67 -6.57 -1.55
CA ASP A 211 14.90 -7.60 -2.56
C ASP A 211 13.75 -7.65 -3.56
N PHE A 212 14.07 -7.71 -4.85
CA PHE A 212 13.08 -7.75 -5.95
C PHE A 212 12.15 -6.54 -6.05
N VAL A 213 12.48 -5.41 -5.43
CA VAL A 213 11.67 -4.19 -5.52
C VAL A 213 11.76 -3.58 -6.92
N GLU A 214 10.66 -3.04 -7.42
CA GLU A 214 10.59 -2.35 -8.70
C GLU A 214 10.37 -0.84 -8.53
N PHE A 215 11.30 0.00 -9.01
CA PHE A 215 11.21 1.47 -9.05
C PHE A 215 11.21 2.01 -10.50
N ASP A 216 10.74 1.22 -11.45
CA ASP A 216 10.68 1.65 -12.85
C ASP A 216 9.88 2.95 -13.01
N ASP A 217 10.47 3.94 -13.69
CA ASP A 217 9.89 5.27 -13.92
C ASP A 217 9.54 6.06 -12.63
N ALA A 218 10.05 5.63 -11.47
CA ALA A 218 9.81 6.30 -10.19
C ALA A 218 10.67 7.58 -10.02
N VAL A 219 10.19 8.50 -9.19
CA VAL A 219 10.91 9.73 -8.83
C VAL A 219 11.46 9.58 -7.40
N LEU A 220 12.73 9.20 -7.27
CA LEU A 220 13.41 8.94 -5.99
C LEU A 220 14.22 10.15 -5.47
N ASP A 221 13.94 11.34 -5.98
CA ASP A 221 14.76 12.51 -5.70
C ASP A 221 14.86 12.80 -4.20
N GLY A 222 16.10 12.80 -3.70
CA GLY A 222 16.46 12.98 -2.30
C GLY A 222 15.98 11.87 -1.36
N ALA A 223 15.51 10.74 -1.89
CA ALA A 223 15.26 9.55 -1.08
C ALA A 223 16.58 9.01 -0.48
N SER A 224 16.51 8.27 0.62
CA SER A 224 17.66 7.64 1.25
C SER A 224 17.46 6.15 1.40
N PHE A 225 18.46 5.37 0.96
CA PHE A 225 18.53 3.92 1.15
C PHE A 225 19.54 3.51 2.23
N ALA A 226 19.83 4.40 3.17
CA ALA A 226 20.83 4.16 4.21
C ALA A 226 20.52 2.86 4.99
N TYR A 227 21.55 2.03 5.18
CA TYR A 227 21.49 0.77 5.94
C TYR A 227 20.53 -0.30 5.39
N SER A 228 20.06 -0.17 4.15
CA SER A 228 19.19 -1.15 3.52
C SER A 228 19.94 -2.03 2.52
N GLN A 229 19.52 -3.28 2.41
CA GLN A 229 20.05 -4.24 1.43
C GLN A 229 19.25 -4.12 0.13
N LEU A 230 19.94 -3.83 -0.96
CA LEU A 230 19.37 -3.58 -2.29
C LEU A 230 19.72 -4.73 -3.25
N SER A 231 19.48 -5.98 -2.85
CA SER A 231 19.81 -7.11 -3.73
C SER A 231 18.72 -7.27 -4.81
N THR A 232 19.09 -7.22 -6.09
CA THR A 232 18.14 -7.52 -7.18
C THR A 232 16.98 -6.51 -7.29
N VAL A 233 17.27 -5.21 -7.26
CA VAL A 233 16.28 -4.12 -7.44
C VAL A 233 16.23 -3.66 -8.89
N LEU A 234 15.03 -3.38 -9.41
CA LEU A 234 14.88 -2.82 -10.76
C LEU A 234 14.60 -1.33 -10.71
N MET A 235 15.42 -0.55 -11.41
CA MET A 235 15.27 0.89 -11.50
C MET A 235 15.50 1.34 -12.96
N ARG A 236 14.52 1.12 -13.85
CA ARG A 236 14.58 1.62 -15.23
C ARG A 236 14.01 3.03 -15.28
N ASN A 237 14.70 3.98 -15.92
CA ASN A 237 14.24 5.37 -16.06
C ASN A 237 13.94 6.13 -14.76
N ALA A 238 14.34 5.61 -13.60
CA ALA A 238 14.11 6.27 -12.33
C ALA A 238 14.95 7.56 -12.22
N SER A 239 14.39 8.60 -11.60
CA SER A 239 15.12 9.81 -11.20
C SER A 239 15.73 9.61 -9.83
N VAL A 240 17.02 9.92 -9.66
CA VAL A 240 17.76 9.69 -8.40
C VAL A 240 18.54 10.93 -7.94
N TRP A 241 18.01 12.13 -8.19
CA TRP A 241 18.72 13.35 -7.87
C TRP A 241 18.88 13.51 -6.36
N ARG A 242 20.13 13.66 -5.87
CA ARG A 242 20.47 13.71 -4.43
C ARG A 242 20.03 12.48 -3.63
N THR A 243 19.69 11.39 -4.30
CA THR A 243 19.33 10.14 -3.62
C THR A 243 20.57 9.54 -2.97
N GLU A 244 20.47 9.25 -1.69
CA GLU A 244 21.54 8.63 -0.93
C GLU A 244 21.55 7.12 -1.18
N VAL A 245 22.69 6.63 -1.67
CA VAL A 245 22.95 5.20 -1.84
C VAL A 245 23.65 4.68 -0.59
N GLY A 246 23.25 3.50 -0.12
CA GLY A 246 24.01 2.74 0.87
C GLY A 246 25.31 2.16 0.28
N SER A 247 25.53 0.84 0.41
CA SER A 247 26.67 0.14 -0.20
C SER A 247 26.31 -0.40 -1.57
N CYS A 248 27.09 -0.14 -2.64
CA CYS A 248 26.94 -0.64 -4.03
C CYS A 248 27.21 -2.17 -4.24
N ASP A 249 27.17 -3.01 -3.20
CA ASP A 249 27.45 -4.45 -3.30
C ASP A 249 26.14 -5.26 -3.49
N GLY A 250 26.00 -5.96 -4.62
CA GLY A 250 24.76 -6.68 -5.01
C GLY A 250 23.81 -5.92 -5.95
N TYR A 251 24.33 -4.91 -6.65
CA TYR A 251 23.55 -3.93 -7.43
C TYR A 251 23.28 -4.48 -8.81
N ASP A 252 22.00 -4.55 -9.15
CA ASP A 252 21.58 -4.98 -10.47
C ASP A 252 20.71 -3.94 -11.19
N VAL A 253 21.33 -2.78 -11.43
CA VAL A 253 20.66 -1.57 -11.90
C VAL A 253 20.59 -1.56 -13.43
N ALA A 254 19.45 -1.95 -14.00
CA ALA A 254 19.29 -2.09 -15.44
C ALA A 254 19.35 -0.77 -16.26
N SER A 255 19.04 0.41 -15.67
CA SER A 255 19.27 1.74 -16.28
C SER A 255 18.72 2.91 -15.44
N VAL A 256 19.54 3.56 -14.63
CA VAL A 256 19.14 4.77 -13.88
C VAL A 256 19.48 6.04 -14.66
N LYS A 257 18.58 7.04 -14.65
CA LYS A 257 18.88 8.37 -15.20
C LYS A 257 19.56 9.19 -14.12
N THR A 258 20.88 9.38 -14.24
CA THR A 258 21.66 10.28 -13.37
C THR A 258 21.60 11.74 -13.81
N GLY A 259 20.87 12.04 -14.89
CA GLY A 259 20.78 13.34 -15.55
C GLY A 259 19.70 14.25 -14.97
N ARG A 260 20.18 15.28 -14.26
CA ARG A 260 19.59 16.56 -13.84
C ARG A 260 18.07 16.73 -14.00
N PHE A 261 17.46 17.09 -12.88
CA PHE A 261 16.29 17.97 -12.66
C PHE A 261 15.95 19.01 -13.76
N ARG A 262 16.87 19.36 -14.68
CA ARG A 262 16.64 20.23 -15.86
C ARG A 262 16.20 19.52 -17.14
N ASP A 263 16.60 18.27 -17.40
CA ASP A 263 16.24 17.60 -18.66
C ASP A 263 14.78 17.08 -18.64
N ALA A 264 14.21 16.89 -17.45
CA ALA A 264 12.77 16.71 -17.23
C ALA A 264 11.96 17.99 -17.50
N VAL A 265 12.59 19.17 -17.39
CA VAL A 265 11.96 20.49 -17.62
C VAL A 265 12.02 20.89 -19.10
N ALA A 266 13.03 20.45 -19.85
CA ALA A 266 13.20 20.81 -21.26
C ALA A 266 12.36 19.96 -22.24
N GLY A 267 11.81 18.83 -21.78
CA GLY A 267 11.37 17.75 -22.67
C GLY A 267 9.96 17.20 -22.47
N ARG A 268 9.01 17.95 -21.90
CA ARG A 268 7.54 17.85 -22.14
C ARG A 268 6.78 18.70 -21.13
N ARG A 269 5.78 19.41 -21.63
CA ARG A 269 4.74 20.10 -20.86
C ARG A 269 3.99 19.11 -19.94
N ARG A 270 4.47 18.87 -18.73
CA ARG A 270 3.60 18.83 -17.55
C ARG A 270 4.04 20.00 -16.68
N LYS A 271 3.16 20.99 -16.57
CA LYS A 271 3.23 21.99 -15.50
C LYS A 271 3.36 21.23 -14.18
N GLU A 272 4.12 21.76 -13.24
CA GLU A 272 4.40 21.21 -11.90
C GLU A 272 5.68 20.36 -11.78
N ALA A 273 6.77 20.85 -12.38
CA ALA A 273 8.11 20.61 -11.84
C ALA A 273 8.31 21.55 -10.63
N HIS A 274 7.72 21.20 -9.49
CA HIS A 274 7.86 21.96 -8.26
C HIS A 274 9.30 21.81 -7.75
N GLY A 275 10.08 22.89 -7.77
CA GLY A 275 11.38 22.96 -7.11
C GLY A 275 11.27 22.43 -5.67
N GLY A 276 12.35 21.88 -5.13
CA GLY A 276 12.34 21.19 -3.84
C GLY A 276 11.63 21.95 -2.70
N GLU A 277 11.78 23.28 -2.65
CA GLU A 277 11.07 24.12 -1.69
C GLU A 277 9.54 24.14 -1.88
N VAL A 278 9.07 24.15 -3.14
CA VAL A 278 7.64 24.19 -3.44
C VAL A 278 7.00 22.85 -3.06
N LEU A 279 7.65 21.74 -3.40
CA LEU A 279 7.20 20.41 -3.01
C LEU A 279 7.05 20.26 -1.49
N MET A 280 8.06 20.74 -0.75
CA MET A 280 8.03 20.74 0.71
C MET A 280 6.88 21.58 1.25
N ARG A 281 6.68 22.80 0.74
CA ARG A 281 5.58 23.67 1.16
C ARG A 281 4.21 23.05 0.89
N GLU A 282 4.02 22.37 -0.24
CA GLU A 282 2.78 21.67 -0.56
C GLU A 282 2.46 20.57 0.44
N ILE A 283 3.42 19.68 0.70
CA ILE A 283 3.22 18.57 1.64
C ILE A 283 2.98 19.10 3.06
N LEU A 284 3.74 20.11 3.48
CA LEU A 284 3.55 20.71 4.81
C LEU A 284 2.21 21.46 4.92
N ALA A 285 1.75 22.12 3.86
CA ALA A 285 0.44 22.75 3.82
C ALA A 285 -0.70 21.72 3.91
N ASP A 286 -0.56 20.60 3.19
CA ASP A 286 -1.48 19.46 3.31
C ASP A 286 -1.52 18.95 4.76
N ILE A 287 -0.37 18.70 5.38
CA ILE A 287 -0.28 18.23 6.77
C ILE A 287 -0.91 19.22 7.76
N ASP A 288 -0.62 20.51 7.60
CA ASP A 288 -1.15 21.58 8.45
C ASP A 288 -2.68 21.72 8.29
N SER A 289 -3.20 21.58 7.07
CA SER A 289 -4.64 21.72 6.79
C SER A 289 -5.51 20.68 7.49
N PHE A 290 -4.95 19.51 7.81
CA PHE A 290 -5.66 18.39 8.45
C PHE A 290 -5.39 18.27 9.96
N ALA A 291 -4.73 19.25 10.58
CA ALA A 291 -4.39 19.21 12.01
C ALA A 291 -3.74 17.88 12.45
N LEU A 292 -2.94 17.28 11.56
CA LEU A 292 -2.23 16.03 11.82
C LEU A 292 -1.23 16.20 12.98
N PRO A 293 -0.83 15.11 13.66
CA PRO A 293 0.15 15.18 14.74
C PRO A 293 1.42 15.93 14.33
N GLY A 294 1.92 16.81 15.20
CA GLY A 294 3.15 17.57 14.95
C GLY A 294 4.39 16.69 14.68
N SER A 295 4.33 15.42 15.08
CA SER A 295 5.33 14.40 14.73
C SER A 295 5.45 14.20 13.21
N ALA A 296 4.35 14.13 12.47
CA ALA A 296 4.37 13.97 11.01
C ALA A 296 5.05 15.17 10.33
N LYS A 297 4.68 16.38 10.73
CA LYS A 297 5.31 17.63 10.27
C LYS A 297 6.81 17.64 10.54
N LEU A 298 7.20 17.31 11.78
CA LEU A 298 8.60 17.30 12.19
C LEU A 298 9.41 16.25 11.40
N ARG A 299 8.85 15.06 11.17
CA ARG A 299 9.47 14.00 10.36
C ARG A 299 9.70 14.46 8.92
N VAL A 300 8.65 14.91 8.23
CA VAL A 300 8.76 15.39 6.84
C VAL A 300 9.75 16.55 6.76
N THR A 301 9.71 17.50 7.69
CA THR A 301 10.65 18.62 7.72
C THR A 301 12.10 18.15 7.85
N LYS A 302 12.36 17.19 8.75
CA LYS A 302 13.71 16.62 8.94
C LYS A 302 14.19 15.84 7.71
N MET A 303 13.31 15.08 7.06
CA MET A 303 13.66 14.28 5.88
C MET A 303 14.07 15.16 4.70
N PHE A 304 13.26 16.18 4.38
CA PHE A 304 13.58 17.13 3.32
C PHE A 304 14.87 17.90 3.61
N ALA A 305 15.09 18.29 4.88
CA ALA A 305 16.34 18.93 5.30
C ALA A 305 17.56 18.00 5.15
N ALA A 306 17.43 16.73 5.53
CA ALA A 306 18.49 15.72 5.40
C ALA A 306 18.86 15.47 3.94
N ALA A 307 17.84 15.38 3.07
CA ALA A 307 17.96 15.25 1.62
C ALA A 307 18.50 16.52 0.93
N GLY A 308 18.59 17.64 1.67
CA GLY A 308 18.96 18.95 1.13
C GLY A 308 17.95 19.46 0.10
N ILE A 309 16.73 18.94 0.08
CA ILE A 309 15.69 19.38 -0.85
C ILE A 309 15.23 20.78 -0.39
N GLY A 310 15.46 21.79 -1.22
CA GLY A 310 15.20 23.20 -0.91
C GLY A 310 16.43 24.04 -0.54
N SER A 311 17.64 23.46 -0.52
CA SER A 311 18.89 24.24 -0.39
C SER A 311 19.37 24.81 -1.73
N ASP A 312 20.01 25.98 -1.68
CA ASP A 312 20.53 26.70 -2.85
C ASP A 312 21.46 25.80 -3.71
N GLU A 313 21.20 25.72 -5.03
CA GLU A 313 21.82 24.75 -5.95
C GLU A 313 23.35 24.90 -6.06
N ARG A 314 23.90 26.05 -5.64
CA ARG A 314 25.29 26.46 -5.86
C ARG A 314 26.30 25.93 -4.84
N SER A 315 25.88 25.36 -3.71
CA SER A 315 26.79 25.06 -2.58
C SER A 315 27.28 23.61 -2.47
N ASP A 316 26.98 22.73 -3.42
CA ASP A 316 26.66 21.37 -2.99
C ASP A 316 27.73 20.30 -3.26
N SER A 317 28.64 20.13 -2.29
CA SER A 317 29.56 18.98 -2.21
C SER A 317 28.81 17.63 -2.19
N LYS A 318 27.61 17.58 -1.61
CA LYS A 318 26.75 16.38 -1.56
C LYS A 318 26.26 15.93 -2.94
N ARG A 319 25.98 16.86 -3.86
CA ARG A 319 25.59 16.53 -5.24
C ARG A 319 26.66 15.72 -5.96
N GLY A 320 27.92 16.15 -5.84
CA GLY A 320 29.05 15.46 -6.45
C GLY A 320 29.25 14.04 -5.90
N VAL A 321 28.98 13.85 -4.61
CA VAL A 321 29.09 12.54 -3.94
C VAL A 321 28.00 11.57 -4.42
N SER A 322 26.74 11.98 -4.41
CA SER A 322 25.62 11.14 -4.86
C SER A 322 25.74 10.79 -6.36
N GLU A 323 26.06 11.78 -7.22
CA GLU A 323 26.23 11.53 -8.66
C GLU A 323 27.39 10.56 -8.94
N LYS A 324 28.51 10.69 -8.23
CA LYS A 324 29.66 9.78 -8.36
C LYS A 324 29.32 8.37 -7.86
N ALA A 325 28.60 8.25 -6.75
CA ALA A 325 28.16 6.97 -6.20
C ALA A 325 27.23 6.22 -7.17
N TRP A 326 26.22 6.92 -7.71
CA TRP A 326 25.31 6.33 -8.69
C TRP A 326 26.00 5.97 -10.00
N LYS A 327 26.92 6.81 -10.51
CA LYS A 327 27.76 6.47 -11.66
C LYS A 327 28.60 5.21 -11.43
N ALA A 328 29.18 5.04 -10.24
CA ALA A 328 29.93 3.85 -9.88
C ALA A 328 29.04 2.59 -9.80
N CYS A 329 27.86 2.71 -9.18
CA CYS A 329 26.84 1.68 -9.14
C CYS A 329 26.40 1.25 -10.56
N ILE A 330 26.16 2.20 -11.47
CA ILE A 330 25.79 1.92 -12.88
C ILE A 330 26.95 1.26 -13.65
N ALA A 331 28.18 1.73 -13.45
CA ALA A 331 29.34 1.11 -14.09
C ALA A 331 29.49 -0.37 -13.69
N ARG A 332 29.20 -0.71 -12.43
CA ARG A 332 29.18 -2.09 -11.93
C ARG A 332 28.01 -2.93 -12.49
N SER A 333 26.89 -2.30 -12.89
CA SER A 333 25.71 -3.00 -13.42
C SER A 333 25.74 -3.28 -14.93
N SER A 334 26.83 -2.90 -15.62
CA SER A 334 27.00 -3.04 -17.07
C SER A 334 27.05 -4.49 -17.59
N ASN A 335 27.00 -5.49 -16.70
CA ASN A 335 26.95 -6.92 -17.00
C ASN A 335 25.65 -7.61 -16.53
N PHE A 336 24.49 -6.96 -16.65
CA PHE A 336 23.20 -7.55 -16.23
C PHE A 336 22.78 -8.76 -17.10
N GLU A 337 23.32 -9.94 -16.78
CA GLU A 337 22.79 -11.26 -17.16
C GLU A 337 21.64 -11.71 -16.23
N GLY A 338 21.32 -10.93 -15.18
CA GLY A 338 20.42 -11.28 -14.07
C GLY A 338 18.92 -11.10 -14.27
N LYS A 339 18.41 -10.84 -15.49
CA LYS A 339 16.95 -10.80 -15.73
C LYS A 339 16.28 -12.12 -15.32
N GLU A 340 16.97 -13.22 -15.53
CA GLU A 340 16.53 -14.54 -15.09
C GLU A 340 16.60 -14.68 -13.57
N THR A 341 17.62 -14.13 -12.91
CA THR A 341 17.77 -14.12 -11.44
C THR A 341 16.66 -13.33 -10.75
N PHE A 342 16.33 -12.12 -11.25
CA PHE A 342 15.19 -11.35 -10.76
C PHE A 342 13.89 -12.13 -10.97
N SER A 343 13.64 -12.57 -12.20
CA SER A 343 12.36 -13.20 -12.56
C SER A 343 12.15 -14.51 -11.80
N SER A 344 13.16 -15.38 -11.71
CA SER A 344 13.07 -16.62 -10.96
C SER A 344 13.00 -16.38 -9.44
N GLY A 345 13.78 -15.43 -8.93
CA GLY A 345 13.80 -15.07 -7.52
C GLY A 345 12.48 -14.50 -7.03
N ILE A 346 11.90 -13.52 -7.74
CA ILE A 346 10.62 -12.92 -7.37
C ILE A 346 9.50 -13.96 -7.45
N LEU A 347 9.47 -14.84 -8.45
CA LEU A 347 8.47 -15.90 -8.55
C LEU A 347 8.59 -16.91 -7.41
N LYS A 348 9.81 -17.27 -6.99
CA LYS A 348 10.05 -18.11 -5.83
C LYS A 348 9.60 -17.44 -4.53
N ALA A 349 9.87 -16.13 -4.38
CA ALA A 349 9.46 -15.36 -3.22
C ALA A 349 7.93 -15.20 -3.15
N VAL A 350 7.25 -14.94 -4.28
CA VAL A 350 5.78 -14.93 -4.39
C VAL A 350 5.23 -16.29 -3.99
N LYS A 351 5.76 -17.39 -4.55
CA LYS A 351 5.31 -18.74 -4.20
C LYS A 351 5.50 -19.02 -2.71
N SER A 352 6.64 -18.64 -2.14
CA SER A 352 6.91 -18.80 -0.71
C SER A 352 5.89 -18.05 0.13
N LEU A 353 5.58 -16.80 -0.21
CA LEU A 353 4.56 -16.02 0.48
C LEU A 353 3.18 -16.69 0.36
N ALA A 354 2.80 -17.10 -0.84
CA ALA A 354 1.52 -17.74 -1.13
C ALA A 354 1.38 -19.16 -0.56
N CYS A 355 2.47 -19.87 -0.26
CA CYS A 355 2.46 -21.22 0.32
C CYS A 355 2.68 -21.23 1.85
N THR A 356 3.05 -20.10 2.46
CA THR A 356 3.23 -20.04 3.91
C THR A 356 1.86 -20.12 4.61
N PRO A 357 1.67 -21.00 5.62
CA PRO A 357 0.44 -21.04 6.40
C PRO A 357 0.22 -19.70 7.12
N LEU A 358 -0.78 -18.95 6.68
CA LEU A 358 -1.20 -17.66 7.25
C LEU A 358 -2.73 -17.62 7.29
N ALA A 359 -3.30 -16.99 8.32
CA ALA A 359 -4.75 -16.85 8.45
C ALA A 359 -5.38 -16.06 7.27
N SER A 360 -4.60 -15.16 6.68
CA SER A 360 -4.95 -14.24 5.59
C SER A 360 -4.48 -14.72 4.20
N ARG A 361 -4.06 -15.98 4.05
CA ARG A 361 -3.46 -16.51 2.81
C ARG A 361 -4.32 -16.26 1.57
N ARG A 362 -5.63 -16.41 1.70
CA ARG A 362 -6.59 -16.21 0.60
C ARG A 362 -6.62 -14.75 0.15
N GLU A 363 -6.58 -13.82 1.11
CA GLU A 363 -6.58 -12.38 0.88
C GLU A 363 -5.29 -11.95 0.18
N ILE A 364 -4.14 -12.44 0.64
CA ILE A 364 -2.84 -12.17 -0.01
C ILE A 364 -2.86 -12.63 -1.47
N ILE A 365 -3.29 -13.86 -1.74
CA ILE A 365 -3.37 -14.38 -3.12
C ILE A 365 -4.31 -13.53 -3.97
N ALA A 366 -5.45 -13.12 -3.41
CA ALA A 366 -6.39 -12.26 -4.11
C ALA A 366 -5.77 -10.91 -4.51
N GLY A 367 -5.14 -10.22 -3.56
CA GLY A 367 -4.45 -8.96 -3.81
C GLY A 367 -3.30 -9.10 -4.81
N LEU A 368 -2.48 -10.16 -4.68
CA LEU A 368 -1.40 -10.44 -5.63
C LEU A 368 -1.91 -10.62 -7.06
N ILE A 369 -2.94 -11.44 -7.26
CA ILE A 369 -3.49 -11.70 -8.60
C ILE A 369 -4.08 -10.43 -9.19
N GLU A 370 -4.89 -9.72 -8.42
CA GLU A 370 -5.50 -8.46 -8.85
C GLU A 370 -4.43 -7.46 -9.29
N ASP A 371 -3.41 -7.27 -8.47
CA ASP A 371 -2.43 -6.23 -8.70
C ASP A 371 -1.42 -6.61 -9.80
N TRP A 372 -0.96 -7.87 -9.86
CA TRP A 372 -0.10 -8.35 -10.94
C TRP A 372 -0.82 -8.41 -12.29
N SER A 373 -2.11 -8.73 -12.31
CA SER A 373 -2.93 -8.69 -13.54
C SER A 373 -2.96 -7.31 -14.17
N ALA A 374 -3.07 -6.27 -13.35
CA ALA A 374 -3.08 -4.88 -13.79
C ALA A 374 -1.70 -4.41 -14.26
N ARG A 375 -0.63 -4.75 -13.53
CA ARG A 375 0.75 -4.27 -13.77
C ARG A 375 1.46 -4.94 -14.94
N MET A 376 1.37 -6.26 -15.06
CA MET A 376 2.38 -7.02 -15.81
C MET A 376 2.08 -7.26 -17.29
N ARG A 377 1.21 -6.45 -17.90
CA ARG A 377 1.00 -6.51 -19.37
C ARG A 377 2.28 -6.24 -20.19
N LEU A 378 3.31 -5.65 -19.56
CA LEU A 378 4.57 -5.29 -20.20
C LEU A 378 5.71 -6.30 -20.00
N ARG A 379 5.59 -7.28 -19.08
CA ARG A 379 6.64 -8.27 -18.75
C ARG A 379 6.14 -9.71 -18.94
N ARG A 380 5.95 -10.10 -20.21
CA ARG A 380 5.31 -11.38 -20.59
C ARG A 380 5.85 -12.61 -19.85
N SER A 381 7.16 -12.78 -19.73
CA SER A 381 7.76 -13.95 -19.06
C SER A 381 7.39 -14.04 -17.58
N LEU A 382 7.37 -12.90 -16.89
CA LEU A 382 7.06 -12.81 -15.47
C LEU A 382 5.57 -13.09 -15.21
N SER A 383 4.67 -12.56 -16.05
CA SER A 383 3.23 -12.82 -15.97
C SER A 383 2.92 -14.30 -16.19
N VAL A 384 3.59 -14.94 -17.15
CA VAL A 384 3.43 -16.37 -17.41
C VAL A 384 3.92 -17.20 -16.23
N GLY A 385 5.13 -16.91 -15.73
CA GLY A 385 5.68 -17.63 -14.58
C GLY A 385 4.80 -17.47 -13.34
N PHE A 386 4.29 -16.26 -13.08
CA PHE A 386 3.35 -16.00 -11.98
C PHE A 386 2.08 -16.84 -12.13
N ALA A 387 1.47 -16.82 -13.32
CA ALA A 387 0.27 -17.60 -13.58
C ALA A 387 0.50 -19.11 -13.43
N ARG A 388 1.65 -19.63 -13.88
CA ARG A 388 2.03 -21.04 -13.69
C ARG A 388 2.23 -21.39 -12.21
N GLN A 389 2.81 -20.50 -11.42
CA GLN A 389 2.97 -20.73 -9.97
C GLN A 389 1.63 -20.72 -9.24
N MET A 390 0.74 -19.77 -9.55
CA MET A 390 -0.57 -19.65 -8.89
C MET A 390 -1.52 -20.79 -9.30
N LEU A 391 -1.45 -21.25 -10.55
CA LEU A 391 -2.20 -22.43 -11.02
C LEU A 391 -1.53 -23.76 -10.64
N GLU A 392 -0.40 -23.72 -9.94
CA GLU A 392 0.39 -24.89 -9.53
C GLU A 392 0.80 -25.80 -10.70
N LEU A 393 1.06 -25.19 -11.87
CA LEU A 393 1.53 -25.88 -13.09
C LEU A 393 3.04 -26.14 -13.08
N GLU A 394 3.77 -25.63 -12.08
CA GLU A 394 5.22 -25.80 -11.91
C GLU A 394 5.57 -26.11 -10.43
N GLY A 395 5.82 -27.39 -10.12
CA GLY A 395 6.37 -27.83 -8.83
C GLY A 395 5.37 -27.90 -7.67
N GLN A 396 5.90 -27.96 -6.44
CA GLN A 396 5.18 -28.29 -5.19
C GLN A 396 3.78 -27.68 -5.10
N ASN A 397 2.79 -28.58 -5.00
CA ASN A 397 1.38 -28.27 -4.83
C ASN A 397 1.16 -27.93 -3.35
N CYS A 398 0.86 -26.66 -3.05
CA CYS A 398 0.60 -26.18 -1.69
C CYS A 398 -0.88 -25.81 -1.49
N GLY A 399 -1.75 -26.26 -2.39
CA GLY A 399 -3.20 -26.09 -2.34
C GLY A 399 -3.69 -24.71 -2.75
N ILE A 400 -2.92 -23.92 -3.52
CA ILE A 400 -3.33 -22.58 -3.98
C ILE A 400 -4.62 -22.67 -4.81
N ASN A 401 -4.73 -23.67 -5.69
CA ASN A 401 -5.89 -23.83 -6.56
C ASN A 401 -7.23 -23.87 -5.81
N SER A 402 -7.24 -24.43 -4.59
CA SER A 402 -8.44 -24.48 -3.74
C SER A 402 -8.89 -23.13 -3.18
N LEU A 403 -7.99 -22.13 -3.18
CA LEU A 403 -8.24 -20.78 -2.67
C LEU A 403 -8.69 -19.81 -3.77
N LEU A 404 -8.48 -20.17 -5.04
CA LEU A 404 -8.78 -19.32 -6.19
C LEU A 404 -10.28 -19.32 -6.49
N THR A 405 -10.82 -18.13 -6.76
CA THR A 405 -12.17 -17.98 -7.31
C THR A 405 -12.16 -18.25 -8.82
N GLY A 406 -13.33 -18.58 -9.40
CA GLY A 406 -13.45 -18.76 -10.84
C GLY A 406 -13.02 -17.53 -11.66
N GLN A 407 -13.17 -16.31 -11.11
CA GLN A 407 -12.68 -15.08 -11.74
C GLN A 407 -11.15 -15.01 -11.73
N GLN A 408 -10.52 -15.35 -10.62
CA GLN A 408 -9.06 -15.38 -10.49
C GLN A 408 -8.45 -16.42 -11.43
N VAL A 409 -9.02 -17.63 -11.48
CA VAL A 409 -8.59 -18.68 -12.42
C VAL A 409 -8.65 -18.19 -13.88
N ARG A 410 -9.76 -17.55 -14.28
CA ARG A 410 -9.89 -16.96 -15.63
C ARG A 410 -8.81 -15.91 -15.90
N GLU A 411 -8.50 -15.05 -14.93
CA GLU A 411 -7.48 -14.02 -15.10
C GLU A 411 -6.07 -14.63 -15.24
N LEU A 412 -5.73 -15.64 -14.45
CA LEU A 412 -4.46 -16.36 -14.59
C LEU A 412 -4.34 -17.05 -15.96
N TYR A 413 -5.41 -17.69 -16.45
CA TYR A 413 -5.40 -18.29 -17.79
C TYR A 413 -5.26 -17.23 -18.89
N ARG A 414 -5.86 -16.04 -18.73
CA ARG A 414 -5.65 -14.92 -19.67
C ARG A 414 -4.19 -14.50 -19.73
N MET A 415 -3.50 -14.45 -18.59
CA MET A 415 -2.06 -14.15 -18.54
C MET A 415 -1.24 -15.22 -19.29
N LEU A 416 -1.60 -16.50 -19.16
CA LEU A 416 -0.95 -17.59 -19.92
C LEU A 416 -1.21 -17.44 -21.42
N SER A 417 -2.46 -17.27 -21.85
CA SER A 417 -2.83 -17.22 -23.27
C SER A 417 -2.24 -16.02 -24.01
N ALA A 418 -2.08 -14.88 -23.32
CA ALA A 418 -1.50 -13.66 -23.89
C ALA A 418 -0.02 -13.82 -24.35
N SER A 419 0.63 -14.91 -23.97
CA SER A 419 2.06 -15.13 -24.22
C SER A 419 2.39 -16.01 -25.44
N ARG A 420 1.40 -16.65 -26.09
CA ARG A 420 1.62 -17.77 -27.04
C ARG A 420 2.50 -18.92 -26.46
N ALA A 421 2.75 -18.94 -25.15
CA ALA A 421 3.48 -20.03 -24.50
C ALA A 421 2.59 -21.27 -24.39
N TYR A 422 3.20 -22.43 -24.59
CA TYR A 422 2.59 -23.76 -24.52
C TYR A 422 1.80 -23.94 -23.22
N ILE A 423 0.50 -24.23 -23.32
CA ILE A 423 -0.33 -24.71 -22.21
C ILE A 423 -0.06 -26.23 -22.10
N PRO A 424 0.50 -26.74 -20.99
CA PRO A 424 0.75 -28.17 -20.84
C PRO A 424 -0.55 -28.98 -20.98
N GLU A 425 -0.51 -30.13 -21.65
CA GLU A 425 -1.67 -31.02 -21.86
C GLU A 425 -2.31 -31.54 -20.56
N THR A 426 -1.65 -31.34 -19.42
CA THR A 426 -2.16 -31.65 -18.08
C THR A 426 -3.25 -30.69 -17.60
N VAL A 427 -3.50 -29.58 -18.31
CA VAL A 427 -4.63 -28.69 -18.04
C VAL A 427 -5.91 -29.30 -18.61
N PRO A 428 -6.94 -29.61 -17.79
CA PRO A 428 -8.19 -30.17 -18.30
C PRO A 428 -8.82 -29.25 -19.34
N ARG A 429 -8.95 -29.72 -20.60
CA ARG A 429 -9.57 -28.96 -21.70
C ARG A 429 -11.03 -28.55 -21.40
N SER A 430 -11.67 -29.15 -20.40
CA SER A 430 -12.98 -28.76 -19.88
C SER A 430 -12.99 -27.38 -19.21
N GLU A 431 -11.88 -26.94 -18.60
CA GLU A 431 -11.78 -25.60 -18.00
C GLU A 431 -11.41 -24.52 -19.03
N VAL A 432 -10.66 -24.89 -20.06
CA VAL A 432 -10.34 -23.99 -21.20
C VAL A 432 -11.60 -23.63 -21.99
N LYS A 433 -12.61 -24.50 -22.04
CA LYS A 433 -13.90 -24.21 -22.69
C LYS A 433 -14.72 -23.10 -22.02
N ILE A 434 -14.43 -22.74 -20.77
CA ILE A 434 -15.07 -21.61 -20.07
C ILE A 434 -14.55 -20.26 -20.59
N LEU A 435 -13.47 -20.23 -21.39
CA LEU A 435 -12.91 -19.01 -22.00
C LEU A 435 -13.59 -18.61 -23.32
N ALA A 436 -14.52 -19.42 -23.86
CA ALA A 436 -15.18 -19.16 -25.14
C ALA A 436 -16.68 -18.77 -25.02
N SER A 437 -17.17 -18.60 -23.79
CA SER A 437 -18.51 -18.09 -23.45
C SER A 437 -18.36 -16.90 -22.51
#